data_AF-A0A1Q4WNJ6-F1
#
_entry.id   AF-A0A1Q4WNJ6-F1
#
_cell.length_a   1.000
_cell.length_b   1.000
_cell.length_c   1.000
_cell.angle_alpha   90.00
_cell.angle_beta   90.00
_cell.angle_gamma   90.00
#
_symmetry.space_group_name_H-M   'P 1'
#
loop_
_entity.id
_entity.type
_entity.pdbx_description
1 polymer ?
#
loop_
_entity_poly.entity_id
_entity_poly.type
_entity_poly.pdbx_seq_one_letter_code
_entity_poly.pdbx_strand_id
1 'polypeptide(L)'
;MIEEAGFSHAGLARRVDQLGLEHGLDLRYDKTSVTRWLRGQQPRGATPALIAEVFTRRLGRRLTAQDLGLDACAPVYAGLEFAETPQEAVDIVASMWRKDNGPQSELRRIAFTPAGLVVPSRDWLIGRTDERVARDGSTLARPDTATGPPSGSATSAAITGAPAPGAPGASPGSPLRGPAPGVPGAPTARSTAGTTGTAPTIGRVPIQSRRPPVAVEPPYTDPARESRPTLRVGRGDIAAIRAVGDLFRALDHAYGGGHARQALVRYLESEAEPMLRGRYGEQIGRALFGAVADLTRLAGWTSFDIAAHGLAQRYFVQALRLSQAAGDRALGGYVLVTMSQQAVHLGHGREAVQLARVAQQGVGTAVPPVVQSLMHAAEARGHGLLGDVRSCTTALVRAERALAAARTGDELPSWARYFDEAQLSDEFAHCYRDLQQWRTAAQHAEKSLRLRSPAYARSRIFCRLVLATARLGMGDLDEACTMATDALRAAGEMRSARSLEYVRDFHRRLTPYRGSPVARAFEETARQAGVI
;
A
#
# COMPACT_ATOMS: atom_id res chain seq x y z
N MET A 1 24.82 3.00 21.15
CA MET A 1 23.75 3.57 20.28
C MET A 1 23.03 4.74 20.92
N ILE A 2 22.36 4.60 22.08
CA ILE A 2 21.68 5.74 22.75
C ILE A 2 22.63 6.91 23.02
N GLU A 3 23.80 6.62 23.59
CA GLU A 3 24.84 7.62 23.88
C GLU A 3 25.37 8.27 22.59
N GLU A 4 25.72 7.46 21.59
CA GLU A 4 26.21 7.94 20.27
C GLU A 4 25.19 8.85 19.57
N ALA A 5 23.90 8.54 19.65
CA ALA A 5 22.84 9.35 19.07
C ALA A 5 22.51 10.62 19.89
N GLY A 6 23.08 10.74 21.09
CA GLY A 6 22.81 11.83 22.03
C GLY A 6 21.36 11.85 22.53
N PHE A 7 20.72 10.69 22.66
CA PHE A 7 19.35 10.59 23.16
C PHE A 7 19.34 10.38 24.68
N SER A 8 18.46 11.09 25.39
CA SER A 8 18.01 10.66 26.72
C SER A 8 16.95 9.55 26.58
N HIS A 9 16.75 8.71 27.60
CA HIS A 9 15.70 7.67 27.56
C HIS A 9 14.31 8.25 27.27
N ALA A 10 13.95 9.35 27.94
CA ALA A 10 12.69 10.05 27.67
C ALA A 10 12.66 10.71 26.27
N GLY A 11 13.82 11.11 25.74
CA GLY A 11 13.96 11.67 24.40
C GLY A 11 13.84 10.63 23.29
N LEU A 12 14.30 9.40 23.52
CA LEU A 12 14.10 8.27 22.62
C LEU A 12 12.64 7.85 22.62
N ALA A 13 12.04 7.63 23.80
CA ALA A 13 10.64 7.24 23.92
C ALA A 13 9.69 8.18 23.17
N ARG A 14 9.83 9.50 23.39
CA ARG A 14 9.03 10.51 22.68
C ARG A 14 9.20 10.49 21.16
N ARG A 15 10.41 10.22 20.65
CA ARG A 15 10.65 10.12 19.21
C ARG A 15 10.06 8.85 18.61
N VAL A 16 10.11 7.74 19.35
CA VAL A 16 9.46 6.49 18.96
C VAL A 16 7.94 6.66 18.95
N ASP A 17 7.37 7.36 19.94
CA ASP A 17 5.94 7.67 19.97
C ASP A 17 5.53 8.64 18.86
N GLN A 18 6.32 9.69 18.63
CA GLN A 18 6.10 10.64 17.53
C GLN A 18 6.15 9.94 16.17
N LEU A 19 7.17 9.10 15.96
CA LEU A 19 7.27 8.31 14.74
C LEU A 19 6.12 7.30 14.68
N GLY A 20 5.77 6.65 15.79
CA GLY A 20 4.58 5.82 15.89
C GLY A 20 3.34 6.55 15.40
N LEU A 21 3.12 7.78 15.84
CA LEU A 21 2.01 8.63 15.45
C LEU A 21 2.05 8.99 13.96
N GLU A 22 3.22 9.35 13.41
CA GLU A 22 3.43 9.52 11.95
C GLU A 22 3.04 8.25 11.17
N HIS A 23 3.22 7.10 11.81
CA HIS A 23 2.89 5.78 11.29
C HIS A 23 1.51 5.26 11.73
N GLY A 24 0.64 6.10 12.33
CA GLY A 24 -0.72 5.73 12.71
C GLY A 24 -0.82 4.75 13.89
N LEU A 25 0.23 4.64 14.70
CA LEU A 25 0.30 3.81 15.89
C LEU A 25 0.10 4.68 17.14
N ASP A 26 -0.92 4.38 17.96
CA ASP A 26 -1.06 4.97 19.31
C ASP A 26 -0.08 4.26 20.26
N LEU A 27 1.17 4.73 20.25
CA LEU A 27 2.23 4.29 21.15
C LEU A 27 2.32 5.26 22.33
N ARG A 28 2.57 4.71 23.53
CA ARG A 28 2.70 5.47 24.77
C ARG A 28 3.90 4.99 25.55
N TYR A 29 5.08 5.09 24.94
CA TYR A 29 6.32 4.73 25.59
C TYR A 29 6.86 5.88 26.44
N ASP A 30 7.48 5.50 27.55
CA ASP A 30 8.09 6.43 28.49
C ASP A 30 9.55 6.05 28.75
N LYS A 31 10.23 6.82 29.61
CA LYS A 31 11.61 6.50 30.02
C LYS A 31 11.74 5.07 30.59
N THR A 32 10.70 4.60 31.28
CA THR A 32 10.64 3.29 31.92
C THR A 32 10.63 2.18 30.89
N SER A 33 9.90 2.37 29.79
CA SER A 33 9.85 1.47 28.64
C SER A 33 11.24 1.28 28.03
N VAL A 34 11.98 2.36 27.80
CA VAL A 34 13.36 2.31 27.29
C VAL A 34 14.30 1.61 28.28
N THR A 35 14.16 1.87 29.58
CA THR A 35 14.94 1.15 30.60
C THR A 35 14.65 -0.35 30.61
N ARG A 36 13.39 -0.76 30.38
CA ARG A 36 13.03 -2.17 30.25
C ARG A 36 13.62 -2.80 28.99
N TRP A 37 13.65 -2.09 27.87
CA TRP A 37 14.30 -2.58 26.64
C TRP A 37 15.79 -2.81 26.83
N LEU A 38 16.48 -1.87 27.50
CA LEU A 38 17.90 -2.02 27.85
C LEU A 38 18.17 -3.18 28.83
N ARG A 39 17.16 -3.62 29.59
CA ARG A 39 17.22 -4.81 30.46
C ARG A 39 16.83 -6.10 29.73
N GLY A 40 16.69 -6.07 28.41
CA GLY A 40 16.42 -7.23 27.57
C GLY A 40 14.94 -7.50 27.28
N GLN A 41 14.01 -6.64 27.71
CA GLN A 41 12.61 -6.78 27.29
C GLN A 41 12.49 -6.41 25.80
N GLN A 42 12.09 -7.38 24.97
CA GLN A 42 11.87 -7.12 23.55
C GLN A 42 10.59 -6.28 23.31
N PRO A 43 10.67 -5.12 22.63
CA PRO A 43 9.50 -4.39 22.18
C PRO A 43 8.75 -5.20 21.12
N ARG A 44 7.41 -5.15 21.15
CA ARG A 44 6.55 -5.94 20.26
C ARG A 44 6.07 -5.15 19.05
N GLY A 45 5.60 -5.86 18.02
CA GLY A 45 4.99 -5.26 16.83
C GLY A 45 6.01 -4.51 15.97
N ALA A 46 5.66 -3.32 15.49
CA ALA A 46 6.52 -2.49 14.65
C ALA A 46 7.54 -1.65 15.44
N THR A 47 7.46 -1.66 16.77
CA THR A 47 8.33 -0.84 17.64
C THR A 47 9.83 -1.07 17.40
N PRO A 48 10.35 -2.30 17.20
CA PRO A 48 11.77 -2.48 16.90
C PRO A 48 12.20 -1.76 15.61
N ALA A 49 11.36 -1.77 14.56
CA ALA A 49 11.63 -1.07 13.30
C ALA A 49 11.55 0.46 13.47
N LEU A 50 10.61 0.97 14.29
CA LEU A 50 10.53 2.40 14.61
C LEU A 50 11.75 2.88 15.40
N ILE A 51 12.23 2.08 16.36
CA ILE A 51 13.45 2.39 17.10
C ILE A 51 14.63 2.46 16.11
N ALA A 52 14.78 1.48 15.22
CA ALA A 52 15.81 1.46 14.19
C ALA A 52 15.74 2.68 13.25
N GLU A 53 14.55 3.10 12.84
CA GLU A 53 14.32 4.28 12.02
C GLU A 53 14.70 5.58 12.76
N VAL A 54 14.34 5.71 14.05
CA VAL A 54 14.72 6.87 14.88
C VAL A 54 16.25 7.00 14.96
N PHE A 55 16.97 5.89 15.14
CA PHE A 55 18.44 5.91 15.14
C PHE A 55 19.03 6.16 13.75
N THR A 56 18.44 5.58 12.70
CA THR A 56 18.87 5.80 11.31
C THR A 56 18.80 7.28 10.94
N ARG A 57 17.65 7.94 11.22
CA ARG A 57 17.48 9.39 10.99
C ARG A 57 18.47 10.23 11.77
N ARG A 58 18.83 9.81 12.99
CA ARG A 58 19.71 10.58 13.87
C ARG A 58 21.18 10.44 13.53
N LEU A 59 21.61 9.24 13.17
CA LEU A 59 23.02 8.90 12.95
C LEU A 59 23.43 8.99 11.49
N GLY A 60 22.49 9.12 10.55
CA GLY A 60 22.79 9.27 9.13
C GLY A 60 23.32 7.99 8.45
N ARG A 61 23.22 6.84 9.12
CA ARG A 61 23.56 5.52 8.59
C ARG A 61 22.39 4.57 8.77
N ARG A 62 22.20 3.64 7.83
CA ARG A 62 21.13 2.65 7.89
C ARG A 62 21.37 1.70 9.05
N LEU A 63 20.40 1.60 9.96
CA LEU A 63 20.39 0.67 11.07
C LEU A 63 19.12 -0.18 11.00
N THR A 64 19.28 -1.47 11.27
CA THR A 64 18.19 -2.45 11.39
C THR A 64 17.85 -2.69 12.85
N ALA A 65 16.71 -3.33 13.13
CA ALA A 65 16.37 -3.75 14.49
C ALA A 65 17.44 -4.69 15.09
N GLN A 66 18.03 -5.56 14.24
CA GLN A 66 19.09 -6.48 14.64
C GLN A 66 20.39 -5.75 15.00
N ASP A 67 20.74 -4.67 14.28
CA ASP A 67 21.91 -3.83 14.62
C ASP A 67 21.77 -3.19 16.01
N LEU A 68 20.55 -3.10 16.54
CA LEU A 68 20.23 -2.58 17.86
C LEU A 68 20.03 -3.67 18.92
N GLY A 69 20.24 -4.95 18.58
CA GLY A 69 20.00 -6.09 19.48
C GLY A 69 18.52 -6.38 19.75
N LEU A 70 17.62 -5.87 18.90
CA LEU A 70 16.19 -6.12 18.98
C LEU A 70 15.78 -7.26 18.04
N ASP A 71 14.63 -7.86 18.32
CA ASP A 71 14.05 -8.91 17.47
C ASP A 71 13.95 -8.44 16.01
N ALA A 72 14.32 -9.34 15.09
CA ALA A 72 14.23 -9.09 13.66
C ALA A 72 12.77 -8.76 13.28
N CYS A 73 12.62 -7.67 12.53
CA CYS A 73 11.35 -7.32 11.91
C CYS A 73 11.64 -6.57 10.62
N ALA A 74 10.73 -6.69 9.64
CA ALA A 74 10.87 -5.98 8.39
C ALA A 74 10.86 -4.45 8.63
N PRO A 75 11.67 -3.67 7.90
CA PRO A 75 11.63 -2.21 7.96
C PRO A 75 10.21 -1.68 7.72
N VAL A 76 9.86 -0.57 8.38
CA VAL A 76 8.48 -0.03 8.35
C VAL A 76 7.98 0.26 6.93
N TYR A 77 8.89 0.62 6.02
CA TYR A 77 8.59 0.92 4.62
C TYR A 77 8.91 -0.19 3.62
N ALA A 78 9.52 -1.31 4.03
CA ALA A 78 9.90 -2.37 3.09
C ALA A 78 8.66 -2.91 2.36
N GLY A 79 8.67 -2.95 1.02
CA GLY A 79 7.53 -3.37 0.20
C GLY A 79 6.43 -2.30 0.04
N LEU A 80 6.65 -1.09 0.57
CA LEU A 80 5.89 0.12 0.22
C LEU A 80 6.61 0.96 -0.84
N GLU A 81 7.76 0.50 -1.34
CA GLU A 81 8.43 1.12 -2.48
C GLU A 81 7.54 1.02 -3.72
N PHE A 82 7.41 2.14 -4.43
CA PHE A 82 6.78 2.18 -5.75
C PHE A 82 7.89 2.02 -6.78
N ALA A 83 8.03 0.81 -7.32
CA ALA A 83 9.14 0.45 -8.21
C ALA A 83 9.26 1.39 -9.42
N GLU A 84 10.47 1.65 -9.88
CA GLU A 84 10.69 2.47 -11.08
C GLU A 84 10.32 1.68 -12.34
N THR A 85 10.64 0.39 -12.38
CA THR A 85 10.45 -0.46 -13.57
C THR A 85 9.46 -1.61 -13.34
N PRO A 86 8.83 -2.16 -14.40
CA PRO A 86 7.98 -3.34 -14.29
C PRO A 86 8.73 -4.56 -13.76
N GLN A 87 10.01 -4.71 -14.11
CA GLN A 87 10.83 -5.84 -13.67
C GLN A 87 11.10 -5.77 -12.17
N GLU A 88 11.46 -4.59 -11.66
CA GLU A 88 11.64 -4.36 -10.23
C GLU A 88 10.33 -4.62 -9.46
N ALA A 89 9.18 -4.18 -10.00
CA ALA A 89 7.87 -4.49 -9.41
C ALA A 89 7.62 -6.00 -9.30
N VAL A 90 7.98 -6.77 -10.34
CA VAL A 90 7.90 -8.24 -10.33
C VAL A 90 8.82 -8.84 -9.27
N ASP A 91 10.03 -8.31 -9.10
CA ASP A 91 10.99 -8.82 -8.12
C ASP A 91 10.56 -8.54 -6.67
N ILE A 92 10.02 -7.34 -6.40
CA ILE A 92 9.46 -6.99 -5.09
C ILE A 92 8.27 -7.88 -4.76
N VAL A 93 7.27 -7.98 -5.65
CA VAL A 93 6.04 -8.72 -5.37
C VAL A 93 6.31 -10.22 -5.26
N ALA A 94 7.20 -10.78 -6.08
CA ALA A 94 7.62 -12.18 -5.99
C ALA A 94 8.34 -12.48 -4.66
N SER A 95 9.22 -11.57 -4.21
CA SER A 95 9.83 -11.70 -2.89
C SER A 95 8.78 -11.67 -1.78
N MET A 96 7.71 -10.90 -1.93
CA MET A 96 6.64 -10.84 -0.93
C MET A 96 5.84 -12.13 -0.87
N TRP A 97 5.45 -12.71 -2.02
CA TRP A 97 4.69 -13.96 -2.07
C TRP A 97 5.45 -15.11 -1.36
N ARG A 98 6.74 -15.27 -1.66
CA ARG A 98 7.61 -16.25 -0.97
C ARG A 98 7.66 -16.04 0.54
N LYS A 99 7.85 -14.79 0.98
CA LYS A 99 7.95 -14.44 2.40
C LYS A 99 6.62 -14.65 3.15
N ASP A 100 5.49 -14.52 2.48
CA ASP A 100 4.16 -14.72 3.08
C ASP A 100 3.75 -16.20 3.14
N ASN A 101 4.23 -17.03 2.20
CA ASN A 101 4.04 -18.49 2.24
C ASN A 101 4.96 -19.21 3.24
N GLY A 102 6.02 -18.55 3.73
CA GLY A 102 6.99 -19.14 4.66
C GLY A 102 6.46 -19.38 6.09
N PRO A 103 7.08 -20.30 6.86
CA PRO A 103 6.69 -20.63 8.25
C PRO A 103 6.80 -19.45 9.23
N GLN A 104 7.64 -18.47 8.90
CA GLN A 104 7.87 -17.23 9.65
C GLN A 104 7.35 -16.05 8.84
N SER A 105 6.03 -15.92 8.66
CA SER A 105 5.48 -14.74 7.95
C SER A 105 5.58 -13.49 8.83
N GLU A 106 6.80 -13.01 9.11
CA GLU A 106 7.09 -11.76 9.81
C GLU A 106 6.35 -10.58 9.17
N LEU A 107 6.05 -10.69 7.87
CA LEU A 107 5.24 -9.73 7.13
C LEU A 107 3.85 -9.48 7.73
N ARG A 108 3.23 -10.49 8.38
CA ARG A 108 1.92 -10.33 9.02
C ARG A 108 1.98 -9.51 10.30
N ARG A 109 3.17 -9.34 10.89
CA ARG A 109 3.38 -8.53 12.09
C ARG A 109 3.73 -7.07 11.77
N ILE A 110 3.91 -6.74 10.49
CA ILE A 110 4.23 -5.37 10.09
C ILE A 110 3.00 -4.49 10.30
N ALA A 111 3.22 -3.34 10.93
CA ALA A 111 2.18 -2.34 11.12
C ALA A 111 1.76 -1.70 9.78
N PHE A 112 0.49 -1.30 9.75
CA PHE A 112 0.00 -0.34 8.77
C PHE A 112 0.62 1.04 9.02
N THR A 113 0.74 1.86 7.98
CA THR A 113 1.28 3.22 8.07
C THR A 113 0.50 4.16 7.14
N PRO A 114 -0.30 5.11 7.64
CA PRO A 114 -1.08 6.04 6.81
C PRO A 114 -0.20 6.81 5.80
N ALA A 115 0.96 7.30 6.27
CA ALA A 115 1.93 8.00 5.42
C ALA A 115 2.45 7.17 4.24
N GLY A 116 2.45 5.84 4.36
CA GLY A 116 2.87 4.90 3.33
C GLY A 116 1.91 4.79 2.16
N LEU A 117 0.76 5.47 2.22
CA LEU A 117 -0.22 5.52 1.13
C LEU A 117 -0.02 6.76 0.22
N VAL A 118 0.65 7.80 0.72
CA VAL A 118 0.74 9.11 0.05
C VAL A 118 1.66 9.05 -1.16
N VAL A 119 2.89 8.55 -0.99
CA VAL A 119 3.88 8.53 -2.08
C VAL A 119 3.44 7.60 -3.22
N PRO A 120 3.05 6.34 -2.99
CA PRO A 120 2.59 5.46 -4.08
C PRO A 120 1.38 5.98 -4.85
N SER A 121 0.40 6.58 -4.15
CA SER A 121 -0.80 7.12 -4.81
C SER A 121 -0.48 8.34 -5.67
N ARG A 122 0.40 9.22 -5.21
CA ARG A 122 0.91 10.35 -6.00
C ARG A 122 1.70 9.88 -7.21
N ASP A 123 2.64 8.96 -7.00
CA ASP A 123 3.55 8.49 -8.04
C ASP A 123 2.79 7.75 -9.14
N TRP A 124 1.75 6.99 -8.79
CA TRP A 124 0.84 6.41 -9.78
C TRP A 124 0.02 7.46 -10.55
N LEU A 125 -0.45 8.51 -9.88
CA LEU A 125 -1.28 9.55 -10.50
C LEU A 125 -0.51 10.33 -11.57
N ILE A 126 0.72 10.76 -11.23
CA ILE A 126 1.59 11.53 -12.13
C ILE A 126 2.40 10.63 -13.07
N GLY A 127 2.59 9.37 -12.68
CA GLY A 127 3.34 8.37 -13.42
C GLY A 127 2.69 8.06 -14.75
N ARG A 128 3.52 7.92 -15.79
CA ARG A 128 3.06 7.44 -17.08
C ARG A 128 2.99 5.91 -17.06
N THR A 129 2.09 5.38 -17.87
CA THR A 129 2.10 3.97 -18.23
C THR A 129 3.49 3.60 -18.74
N ASP A 130 4.06 2.49 -18.27
CA ASP A 130 5.37 2.03 -18.73
C ASP A 130 5.40 1.90 -20.25
N GLU A 131 6.52 2.20 -20.91
CA GLU A 131 6.59 2.19 -22.38
C GLU A 131 6.43 0.78 -22.96
N ARG A 132 7.00 -0.22 -22.28
CA ARG A 132 7.00 -1.62 -22.74
C ARG A 132 7.00 -2.56 -21.55
N VAL A 133 6.21 -3.63 -21.65
CA VAL A 133 6.24 -4.75 -20.71
C VAL A 133 6.57 -6.09 -21.40
N ALA A 134 6.56 -6.15 -22.73
CA ALA A 134 6.87 -7.35 -23.49
C ALA A 134 8.22 -7.99 -23.09
N ARG A 135 8.25 -9.32 -23.10
CA ARG A 135 9.44 -10.16 -22.84
C ARG A 135 9.66 -11.12 -24.00
N ASP A 136 9.85 -10.58 -25.18
CA ASP A 136 10.40 -11.27 -26.33
C ASP A 136 11.90 -11.44 -26.07
N GLY A 137 12.41 -12.68 -26.09
CA GLY A 137 13.80 -13.02 -25.74
C GLY A 137 14.87 -12.46 -26.69
N SER A 138 14.60 -11.35 -27.38
CA SER A 138 15.60 -10.48 -27.96
C SER A 138 16.04 -9.48 -26.88
N THR A 139 17.22 -9.72 -26.31
CA THR A 139 18.03 -8.63 -25.76
C THR A 139 18.07 -7.51 -26.81
N LEU A 140 17.49 -6.35 -26.48
CA LEU A 140 17.76 -5.12 -27.19
C LEU A 140 19.28 -4.93 -27.16
N ALA A 141 19.92 -5.09 -28.32
CA ALA A 141 21.30 -4.69 -28.51
C ALA A 141 21.42 -3.23 -28.05
N ARG A 142 22.34 -2.98 -27.12
CA ARG A 142 22.77 -1.61 -26.80
C ARG A 142 23.20 -0.94 -28.11
N PRO A 143 22.87 0.35 -28.33
CA PRO A 143 23.55 1.10 -29.38
C PRO A 143 24.96 1.38 -28.88
N ASP A 144 25.89 0.47 -29.16
CA ASP A 144 27.30 0.72 -28.91
C ASP A 144 27.80 1.76 -29.91
N THR A 145 28.25 2.86 -29.32
CA THR A 145 28.98 3.97 -29.91
C THR A 145 30.20 3.50 -30.69
N ALA A 146 30.28 4.00 -31.93
CA ALA A 146 31.42 4.13 -32.84
C ALA A 146 32.82 3.68 -32.36
N THR A 147 33.52 2.90 -33.20
CA THR A 147 34.92 3.16 -33.58
C THR A 147 35.36 2.31 -34.78
N GLY A 148 35.97 2.93 -35.80
CA GLY A 148 36.73 2.25 -36.86
C GLY A 148 36.60 2.92 -38.24
N PRO A 149 37.67 3.52 -38.81
CA PRO A 149 37.58 4.32 -40.04
C PRO A 149 37.78 3.45 -41.29
N PRO A 150 37.30 3.87 -42.46
CA PRO A 150 37.94 3.54 -43.71
C PRO A 150 38.77 4.73 -44.21
N SER A 151 40.05 4.46 -44.36
CA SER A 151 41.03 5.15 -45.20
C SER A 151 40.47 5.46 -46.59
N GLY A 152 40.78 6.66 -47.07
CA GLY A 152 40.13 7.29 -48.22
C GLY A 152 40.56 6.82 -49.61
N SER A 153 39.86 7.39 -50.59
CA SER A 153 40.45 7.80 -51.87
C SER A 153 39.67 9.01 -52.38
N ALA A 154 40.42 10.01 -52.84
CA ALA A 154 39.94 11.30 -53.27
C ALA A 154 39.35 11.26 -54.68
N THR A 155 38.36 12.10 -54.96
CA THR A 155 38.33 12.85 -56.23
C THR A 155 37.51 14.14 -56.09
N SER A 156 37.90 15.10 -56.92
CA SER A 156 37.78 16.54 -56.79
C SER A 156 36.59 17.15 -57.56
N ALA A 157 36.30 18.42 -57.24
CA ALA A 157 35.57 19.45 -58.00
C ALA A 157 34.02 19.38 -57.94
N ALA A 158 33.24 20.47 -57.87
CA ALA A 158 33.49 21.87 -58.16
C ALA A 158 32.53 22.82 -57.40
N ILE A 159 32.89 24.10 -57.45
CA ILE A 159 32.36 25.32 -56.82
C ILE A 159 31.06 25.83 -57.48
N THR A 160 30.19 26.50 -56.71
CA THR A 160 29.45 27.78 -56.98
C THR A 160 28.25 27.84 -56.00
N GLY A 161 27.82 28.92 -55.34
CA GLY A 161 28.17 30.33 -55.21
C GLY A 161 27.14 30.94 -54.21
N ALA A 162 27.56 31.88 -53.37
CA ALA A 162 26.75 32.65 -52.39
C ALA A 162 25.81 33.67 -53.12
N PRO A 163 24.98 34.55 -52.48
CA PRO A 163 25.01 35.01 -51.07
C PRO A 163 23.64 35.33 -50.36
N ALA A 164 23.73 35.69 -49.07
CA ALA A 164 22.72 36.43 -48.26
C ALA A 164 22.73 37.95 -48.63
N PRO A 165 21.92 38.91 -48.08
CA PRO A 165 21.61 39.12 -46.64
C PRO A 165 20.25 39.82 -46.29
N GLY A 166 20.01 40.11 -44.99
CA GLY A 166 19.24 41.30 -44.55
C GLY A 166 18.23 41.15 -43.40
N ALA A 167 18.60 41.61 -42.19
CA ALA A 167 17.69 42.12 -41.13
C ALA A 167 17.61 43.67 -41.24
N PRO A 168 16.72 44.45 -40.54
CA PRO A 168 16.86 44.70 -39.08
C PRO A 168 15.63 45.22 -38.26
N GLY A 169 15.81 45.30 -36.92
CA GLY A 169 15.33 46.36 -35.98
C GLY A 169 14.01 46.14 -35.21
N ALA A 170 13.74 46.67 -34.01
CA ALA A 170 14.47 47.32 -32.90
C ALA A 170 13.46 47.59 -31.73
N SER A 171 13.93 47.68 -30.47
CA SER A 171 13.19 48.05 -29.22
C SER A 171 12.86 49.57 -29.12
N PRO A 172 12.18 50.12 -28.06
CA PRO A 172 12.68 50.34 -26.67
C PRO A 172 11.55 50.28 -25.57
N GLY A 173 11.66 50.48 -24.24
CA GLY A 173 12.68 51.00 -23.31
C GLY A 173 12.18 50.93 -21.82
N SER A 174 13.09 51.19 -20.88
CA SER A 174 12.98 51.17 -19.39
C SER A 174 12.71 52.60 -18.82
N PRO A 175 12.52 52.91 -17.48
CA PRO A 175 13.64 52.88 -16.48
C PRO A 175 13.37 52.87 -14.92
N LEU A 176 14.44 52.52 -14.13
CA LEU A 176 14.95 53.00 -12.79
C LEU A 176 14.13 52.77 -11.46
N ARG A 177 14.65 52.58 -10.20
CA ARG A 177 15.94 52.80 -9.46
C ARG A 177 15.93 52.03 -8.07
N GLY A 178 17.10 51.69 -7.47
CA GLY A 178 17.32 50.97 -6.16
C GLY A 178 17.28 51.84 -4.87
N PRO A 179 17.94 51.52 -3.70
CA PRO A 179 19.10 50.61 -3.45
C PRO A 179 19.14 49.77 -2.11
N ALA A 180 20.26 49.07 -1.86
CA ALA A 180 20.65 48.19 -0.72
C ALA A 180 21.21 48.93 0.55
N PRO A 181 21.65 48.24 1.65
CA PRO A 181 23.05 47.74 1.85
C PRO A 181 23.14 46.43 2.72
N GLY A 182 24.24 45.74 3.06
CA GLY A 182 25.71 45.84 2.91
C GLY A 182 26.38 44.72 3.77
N VAL A 183 27.59 44.27 3.39
CA VAL A 183 28.45 43.27 4.07
C VAL A 183 29.76 43.95 4.53
N PRO A 184 30.41 43.48 5.61
CA PRO A 184 31.83 43.05 5.53
C PRO A 184 32.10 41.84 6.44
N GLY A 185 33.14 41.01 6.33
CA GLY A 185 34.41 40.99 5.60
C GLY A 185 35.32 39.99 6.35
N ALA A 186 36.03 39.12 5.64
CA ALA A 186 37.01 38.18 6.22
C ALA A 186 38.39 38.85 6.39
N PRO A 187 39.30 38.25 7.18
CA PRO A 187 40.72 38.37 6.89
C PRO A 187 41.42 37.02 6.66
N THR A 188 42.45 37.09 5.83
CA THR A 188 43.43 36.05 5.49
C THR A 188 44.66 36.20 6.39
N ALA A 189 45.38 35.10 6.67
CA ALA A 189 46.80 35.16 7.01
C ALA A 189 47.52 33.82 6.71
N ARG A 190 48.74 33.96 6.19
CA ARG A 190 49.69 32.94 5.74
C ARG A 190 50.77 32.73 6.83
N SER A 191 51.19 31.46 6.98
CA SER A 191 52.52 30.90 7.30
C SER A 191 53.58 31.70 8.09
N THR A 192 54.12 31.09 9.16
CA THR A 192 55.54 31.12 9.59
C THR A 192 55.95 29.80 10.28
N ALA A 193 57.24 29.46 10.22
CA ALA A 193 57.86 28.16 10.51
C ALA A 193 58.53 28.03 11.91
N GLY A 194 58.86 26.77 12.29
CA GLY A 194 59.88 26.33 13.28
C GLY A 194 59.42 26.22 14.76
N THR A 195 59.82 25.28 15.64
CA THR A 195 60.84 24.21 15.66
C THR A 195 60.61 23.34 16.93
N THR A 196 61.00 22.04 16.88
CA THR A 196 61.37 21.08 17.98
C THR A 196 60.37 20.59 19.04
N GLY A 197 60.34 19.26 19.26
CA GLY A 197 59.85 18.64 20.52
C GLY A 197 59.45 17.16 20.47
N THR A 198 60.45 16.28 20.33
CA THR A 198 60.63 14.94 20.98
C THR A 198 59.45 13.95 21.17
N ALA A 199 59.63 12.74 20.62
CA ALA A 199 58.84 11.53 20.88
C ALA A 199 59.23 10.80 22.20
N PRO A 200 58.41 9.84 22.66
CA PRO A 200 58.98 8.58 23.13
C PRO A 200 58.35 7.33 22.46
N THR A 201 59.20 6.31 22.34
CA THR A 201 58.99 4.99 21.73
C THR A 201 58.89 3.92 22.81
N ILE A 202 57.88 3.04 22.76
CA ILE A 202 57.89 1.62 23.24
C ILE A 202 56.74 0.92 22.47
N GLY A 203 56.79 -0.26 21.86
CA GLY A 203 57.79 -1.31 21.68
C GLY A 203 57.23 -2.34 20.67
N ARG A 204 58.12 -3.09 20.00
CA ARG A 204 57.80 -4.09 18.96
C ARG A 204 57.17 -5.37 19.53
N VAL A 205 56.20 -5.94 18.79
CA VAL A 205 55.64 -7.30 18.95
C VAL A 205 55.53 -7.95 17.54
N PRO A 206 55.73 -9.27 17.37
CA PRO A 206 56.41 -9.86 16.22
C PRO A 206 55.56 -10.10 14.96
N ILE A 207 56.26 -10.17 13.83
CA ILE A 207 55.75 -10.55 12.50
C ILE A 207 55.24 -11.98 12.54
N GLN A 208 53.91 -12.15 12.48
CA GLN A 208 53.29 -13.42 12.13
C GLN A 208 53.30 -13.58 10.61
N SER A 209 53.77 -14.75 10.20
CA SER A 209 53.88 -15.28 8.85
C SER A 209 52.61 -15.08 8.02
N ARG A 210 52.78 -14.51 6.82
CA ARG A 210 51.74 -14.39 5.78
C ARG A 210 51.13 -15.76 5.50
N ARG A 211 49.85 -15.94 5.80
CA ARG A 211 49.03 -17.00 5.19
C ARG A 211 48.91 -16.72 3.68
N PRO A 212 48.94 -17.74 2.80
CA PRO A 212 48.68 -17.55 1.39
C PRO A 212 47.24 -17.05 1.18
N PRO A 213 46.96 -16.28 0.12
CA PRO A 213 45.62 -15.81 -0.16
C PRO A 213 44.71 -17.02 -0.42
N VAL A 214 43.63 -17.12 0.35
CA VAL A 214 42.53 -18.04 0.06
C VAL A 214 41.93 -17.59 -1.26
N ALA A 215 42.01 -18.42 -2.29
CA ALA A 215 41.30 -18.19 -3.54
C ALA A 215 39.81 -18.10 -3.22
N VAL A 216 39.21 -16.94 -3.48
CA VAL A 216 37.76 -16.79 -3.48
C VAL A 216 37.28 -17.58 -4.70
N GLU A 217 36.74 -18.78 -4.46
CA GLU A 217 36.02 -19.50 -5.52
C GLU A 217 34.89 -18.58 -6.03
N PRO A 218 34.75 -18.40 -7.35
CA PRO A 218 33.60 -17.68 -7.89
C PRO A 218 32.33 -18.42 -7.43
N PRO A 219 31.22 -17.71 -7.18
CA PRO A 219 29.97 -18.35 -6.79
C PRO A 219 29.63 -19.43 -7.81
N TYR A 220 29.40 -20.66 -7.32
CA TYR A 220 28.92 -21.78 -8.12
C TYR A 220 27.60 -21.38 -8.79
N THR A 221 27.69 -20.97 -10.06
CA THR A 221 26.54 -20.92 -10.97
C THR A 221 26.20 -22.35 -11.32
N ASP A 222 25.11 -22.86 -10.75
CA ASP A 222 24.53 -24.13 -11.13
C ASP A 222 24.17 -24.09 -12.64
N PRO A 223 24.88 -24.83 -13.52
CA PRO A 223 24.62 -24.82 -14.95
C PRO A 223 23.24 -25.40 -15.30
N ALA A 224 22.59 -26.10 -14.37
CA ALA A 224 21.26 -26.68 -14.57
C ALA A 224 20.12 -25.64 -14.49
N ARG A 225 20.40 -24.39 -14.06
CA ARG A 225 19.40 -23.30 -14.07
C ARG A 225 19.26 -22.62 -15.44
N GLU A 226 20.16 -22.88 -16.38
CA GLU A 226 20.23 -22.18 -17.68
C GLU A 226 19.46 -22.82 -18.84
N SER A 227 18.65 -23.85 -18.63
CA SER A 227 17.80 -24.38 -19.72
C SER A 227 16.49 -25.01 -19.26
N ARG A 228 15.74 -24.31 -18.39
CA ARG A 228 14.28 -24.49 -18.42
C ARG A 228 13.75 -23.75 -19.64
N PRO A 229 12.97 -24.40 -20.53
CA PRO A 229 12.34 -23.68 -21.63
C PRO A 229 11.52 -22.54 -21.04
N THR A 230 11.86 -21.30 -21.40
CA THR A 230 11.17 -20.12 -20.89
C THR A 230 9.70 -20.24 -21.25
N LEU A 231 8.84 -20.25 -20.21
CA LEU A 231 7.40 -20.41 -20.35
C LEU A 231 6.85 -19.38 -21.34
N ARG A 232 6.19 -19.84 -22.42
CA ARG A 232 5.48 -18.96 -23.35
C ARG A 232 4.08 -18.72 -22.80
N VAL A 233 3.73 -17.45 -22.57
CA VAL A 233 2.43 -17.07 -22.03
C VAL A 233 1.50 -16.61 -23.15
N GLY A 234 0.27 -17.11 -23.15
CA GLY A 234 -0.76 -16.79 -24.12
C GLY A 234 -2.07 -16.33 -23.48
N ARG A 235 -3.10 -16.16 -24.32
CA ARG A 235 -4.44 -15.73 -23.88
C ARG A 235 -5.10 -16.73 -22.92
N GLY A 236 -4.85 -18.03 -23.11
CA GLY A 236 -5.39 -19.10 -22.26
C GLY A 236 -4.91 -19.00 -20.81
N ASP A 237 -3.62 -18.71 -20.62
CA ASP A 237 -3.03 -18.53 -19.28
C ASP A 237 -3.67 -17.34 -18.55
N ILE A 238 -3.86 -16.22 -19.25
CA ILE A 238 -4.53 -15.03 -18.70
C ILE A 238 -5.99 -15.34 -18.33
N ALA A 239 -6.70 -16.10 -19.18
CA ALA A 239 -8.06 -16.52 -18.88
C ALA A 239 -8.12 -17.40 -17.63
N ALA A 240 -7.16 -18.32 -17.46
CA ALA A 240 -7.06 -19.15 -16.26
C ALA A 240 -6.81 -18.32 -14.99
N ILE A 241 -5.86 -17.36 -15.04
CA ILE A 241 -5.59 -16.42 -13.93
C ILE A 241 -6.87 -15.67 -13.52
N ARG A 242 -7.64 -15.17 -14.49
CA ARG A 242 -8.89 -14.45 -14.23
C ARG A 242 -9.95 -15.34 -13.59
N ALA A 243 -10.14 -16.55 -14.11
CA ALA A 243 -11.09 -17.52 -13.57
C ALA A 243 -10.74 -17.93 -12.12
N VAL A 244 -9.45 -18.12 -11.83
CA VAL A 244 -8.96 -18.36 -10.47
C VAL A 244 -9.25 -17.16 -9.56
N GLY A 245 -9.09 -15.94 -10.06
CA GLY A 245 -9.48 -14.72 -9.34
C GLY A 245 -10.95 -14.70 -8.98
N ASP A 246 -11.84 -15.06 -9.90
CA ASP A 246 -13.29 -15.10 -9.66
C ASP A 246 -13.66 -16.18 -8.62
N LEU A 247 -13.02 -17.36 -8.68
CA LEU A 247 -13.16 -18.40 -7.66
C LEU A 247 -12.77 -17.88 -6.27
N PHE A 248 -11.61 -17.25 -6.14
CA PHE A 248 -11.14 -16.74 -4.85
C PHE A 248 -12.01 -15.59 -4.30
N ARG A 249 -12.57 -14.74 -5.17
CA ARG A 249 -13.55 -13.72 -4.76
C ARG A 249 -14.83 -14.35 -4.21
N ALA A 250 -15.37 -15.35 -4.89
CA ALA A 250 -16.57 -16.05 -4.44
C ALA A 250 -16.36 -16.68 -3.04
N LEU A 251 -15.20 -17.32 -2.83
CA LEU A 251 -14.83 -17.86 -1.52
C LEU A 251 -14.68 -16.78 -0.44
N ASP A 252 -14.04 -15.64 -0.75
CA ASP A 252 -13.92 -14.51 0.17
C ASP A 252 -15.29 -13.92 0.56
N HIS A 253 -16.21 -13.79 -0.39
CA HIS A 253 -17.57 -13.28 -0.12
C HIS A 253 -18.39 -14.21 0.78
N ALA A 254 -18.28 -15.52 0.57
CA ALA A 254 -19.06 -16.52 1.29
C ALA A 254 -18.47 -16.89 2.67
N TYR A 255 -17.15 -17.03 2.78
CA TYR A 255 -16.49 -17.63 3.96
C TYR A 255 -15.45 -16.72 4.64
N GLY A 256 -15.24 -15.52 4.11
CA GLY A 256 -14.22 -14.59 4.57
C GLY A 256 -12.84 -14.84 3.94
N GLY A 257 -12.00 -13.82 3.99
CA GLY A 257 -10.72 -13.77 3.31
C GLY A 257 -9.70 -14.76 3.88
N GLY A 258 -9.82 -15.15 5.15
CA GLY A 258 -8.92 -16.10 5.77
C GLY A 258 -9.04 -17.53 5.24
N HIS A 259 -10.15 -17.90 4.59
CA HIS A 259 -10.37 -19.26 4.12
C HIS A 259 -9.45 -19.64 2.94
N ALA A 260 -9.34 -18.77 1.94
CA ALA A 260 -8.69 -19.08 0.68
C ALA A 260 -7.37 -18.33 0.43
N ARG A 261 -7.00 -17.42 1.33
CA ARG A 261 -5.82 -16.54 1.17
C ARG A 261 -4.50 -17.29 0.93
N GLN A 262 -4.21 -18.34 1.71
CA GLN A 262 -2.93 -19.03 1.54
C GLN A 262 -2.84 -19.74 0.17
N ALA A 263 -3.95 -20.30 -0.32
CA ALA A 263 -3.98 -20.91 -1.64
C ALA A 263 -3.81 -19.84 -2.73
N LEU A 264 -4.41 -18.66 -2.56
CA LEU A 264 -4.22 -17.53 -3.48
C LEU A 264 -2.76 -17.07 -3.54
N VAL A 265 -2.09 -16.88 -2.40
CA VAL A 265 -0.67 -16.45 -2.37
C VAL A 265 0.24 -17.54 -2.94
N ARG A 266 -0.04 -18.82 -2.68
CA ARG A 266 0.68 -19.93 -3.33
C ARG A 266 0.49 -19.95 -4.84
N TYR A 267 -0.71 -19.70 -5.35
CA TYR A 267 -0.96 -19.61 -6.79
C TYR A 267 -0.21 -18.43 -7.43
N LEU A 268 -0.15 -17.28 -6.76
CA LEU A 268 0.64 -16.15 -7.21
C LEU A 268 2.15 -16.49 -7.29
N GLU A 269 2.68 -17.19 -6.29
CA GLU A 269 4.08 -17.64 -6.29
C GLU A 269 4.37 -18.75 -7.32
N SER A 270 3.51 -19.76 -7.44
CA SER A 270 3.81 -20.94 -8.25
C SER A 270 3.45 -20.78 -9.72
N GLU A 271 2.40 -20.01 -10.03
CA GLU A 271 1.88 -19.85 -11.40
C GLU A 271 2.15 -18.46 -11.97
N ALA A 272 1.73 -17.41 -11.25
CA ALA A 272 1.81 -16.04 -11.78
C ALA A 272 3.25 -15.54 -11.90
N GLU A 273 4.10 -15.84 -10.91
CA GLU A 273 5.51 -15.44 -10.92
C GLU A 273 6.29 -16.02 -12.13
N PRO A 274 6.25 -17.34 -12.42
CA PRO A 274 6.86 -17.87 -13.64
C PRO A 274 6.31 -17.27 -14.93
N MET A 275 5.00 -16.98 -15.00
CA MET A 275 4.39 -16.33 -16.16
C MET A 275 4.92 -14.91 -16.37
N LEU A 276 5.03 -14.10 -15.31
CA LEU A 276 5.59 -12.75 -15.38
C LEU A 276 7.05 -12.74 -15.86
N ARG A 277 7.82 -13.79 -15.53
CA ARG A 277 9.20 -13.98 -16.00
C ARG A 277 9.33 -14.73 -17.33
N GLY A 278 8.21 -15.19 -17.89
CA GLY A 278 8.15 -15.93 -19.14
C GLY A 278 8.38 -15.06 -20.38
N ARG A 279 7.99 -15.59 -21.55
CA ARG A 279 8.00 -14.89 -22.84
C ARG A 279 6.59 -14.53 -23.29
N TYR A 280 6.39 -13.27 -23.67
CA TYR A 280 5.12 -12.75 -24.18
C TYR A 280 5.33 -11.44 -24.95
N GLY A 281 4.46 -11.17 -25.92
CA GLY A 281 4.40 -9.88 -26.60
C GLY A 281 3.66 -8.82 -25.79
N GLU A 282 3.67 -7.58 -26.27
CA GLU A 282 3.19 -6.41 -25.52
C GLU A 282 1.72 -6.52 -25.08
N GLN A 283 0.81 -6.87 -26.00
CA GLN A 283 -0.62 -6.99 -25.68
C GLN A 283 -0.90 -8.07 -24.62
N ILE A 284 -0.20 -9.21 -24.71
CA ILE A 284 -0.31 -10.30 -23.73
C ILE A 284 0.30 -9.88 -22.40
N GLY A 285 1.45 -9.20 -22.42
CA GLY A 285 2.10 -8.67 -21.23
C GLY A 285 1.18 -7.73 -20.45
N ARG A 286 0.57 -6.73 -21.11
CA ARG A 286 -0.36 -5.80 -20.43
C ARG A 286 -1.54 -6.54 -19.78
N ALA A 287 -2.14 -7.48 -20.50
CA ALA A 287 -3.25 -8.28 -19.99
C ALA A 287 -2.83 -9.19 -18.83
N LEU A 288 -1.62 -9.75 -18.86
CA LEU A 288 -1.03 -10.54 -17.78
C LEU A 288 -0.79 -9.66 -16.53
N PHE A 289 -0.11 -8.53 -16.68
CA PHE A 289 0.12 -7.58 -15.58
C PHE A 289 -1.20 -7.12 -14.94
N GLY A 290 -2.24 -6.86 -15.73
CA GLY A 290 -3.56 -6.48 -15.21
C GLY A 290 -4.22 -7.61 -14.41
N ALA A 291 -4.17 -8.84 -14.92
CA ALA A 291 -4.74 -10.00 -14.22
C ALA A 291 -3.99 -10.31 -12.91
N VAL A 292 -2.66 -10.21 -12.91
CA VAL A 292 -1.83 -10.39 -11.72
C VAL A 292 -2.01 -9.24 -10.73
N ALA A 293 -2.14 -7.99 -11.20
CA ALA A 293 -2.42 -6.84 -10.35
C ALA A 293 -3.72 -7.03 -9.57
N ASP A 294 -4.78 -7.51 -10.22
CA ASP A 294 -6.07 -7.76 -9.57
C ASP A 294 -6.02 -8.92 -8.55
N LEU A 295 -5.31 -10.01 -8.85
CA LEU A 295 -5.06 -11.07 -7.86
C LEU A 295 -4.18 -10.61 -6.70
N THR A 296 -3.17 -9.77 -6.96
CA THR A 296 -2.31 -9.19 -5.92
C THR A 296 -3.12 -8.29 -4.99
N ARG A 297 -4.02 -7.47 -5.56
CA ARG A 297 -4.99 -6.69 -4.79
C ARG A 297 -5.93 -7.60 -4.00
N LEU A 298 -6.38 -8.73 -4.55
CA LEU A 298 -7.19 -9.71 -3.83
C LEU A 298 -6.41 -10.35 -2.66
N ALA A 299 -5.12 -10.61 -2.81
CA ALA A 299 -4.25 -11.05 -1.71
C ALA A 299 -4.12 -9.97 -0.62
N GLY A 300 -4.08 -8.70 -1.03
CA GLY A 300 -4.19 -7.55 -0.11
C GLY A 300 -5.52 -7.53 0.62
N TRP A 301 -6.63 -7.68 -0.09
CA TRP A 301 -7.99 -7.67 0.46
C TRP A 301 -8.25 -8.79 1.47
N THR A 302 -7.82 -10.01 1.14
CA THR A 302 -7.93 -11.16 2.04
C THR A 302 -7.00 -11.04 3.25
N SER A 303 -5.84 -10.39 3.09
CA SER A 303 -4.97 -10.03 4.23
C SER A 303 -5.60 -8.96 5.12
N PHE A 304 -6.27 -7.97 4.53
CA PHE A 304 -7.03 -6.96 5.25
C PHE A 304 -8.17 -7.61 6.06
N ASP A 305 -8.85 -8.61 5.48
CA ASP A 305 -9.95 -9.31 6.16
C ASP A 305 -9.55 -10.08 7.42
N ILE A 306 -8.29 -10.54 7.48
CA ILE A 306 -7.73 -11.19 8.67
C ILE A 306 -6.94 -10.22 9.57
N ALA A 307 -7.16 -8.91 9.41
CA ALA A 307 -6.50 -7.84 10.16
C ALA A 307 -4.96 -7.77 10.01
N ALA A 308 -4.39 -8.38 8.96
CA ALA A 308 -2.98 -8.22 8.60
C ALA A 308 -2.76 -6.91 7.81
N HIS A 309 -3.09 -5.77 8.43
CA HIS A 309 -3.23 -4.49 7.73
C HIS A 309 -1.95 -3.99 7.05
N GLY A 310 -0.78 -4.11 7.70
CA GLY A 310 0.48 -3.69 7.08
C GLY A 310 0.89 -4.54 5.89
N LEU A 311 0.53 -5.83 5.89
CA LEU A 311 0.74 -6.71 4.74
C LEU A 311 -0.25 -6.39 3.61
N ALA A 312 -1.51 -6.18 3.95
CA ALA A 312 -2.53 -5.75 3.00
C ALA A 312 -2.12 -4.47 2.26
N GLN A 313 -1.62 -3.48 3.00
CA GLN A 313 -1.14 -2.22 2.46
C GLN A 313 -0.05 -2.42 1.39
N ARG A 314 0.94 -3.28 1.67
CA ARG A 314 2.02 -3.58 0.73
C ARG A 314 1.51 -4.26 -0.52
N TYR A 315 0.61 -5.24 -0.38
CA TYR A 315 -0.01 -5.87 -1.54
C TYR A 315 -0.80 -4.87 -2.38
N PHE A 316 -1.49 -3.90 -1.77
CA PHE A 316 -2.16 -2.84 -2.53
C PHE A 316 -1.17 -1.92 -3.26
N VAL A 317 -0.06 -1.52 -2.62
CA VAL A 317 0.98 -0.73 -3.29
C VAL A 317 1.57 -1.47 -4.48
N GLN A 318 1.89 -2.77 -4.32
CA GLN A 318 2.42 -3.57 -5.43
C GLN A 318 1.37 -3.79 -6.53
N ALA A 319 0.10 -4.03 -6.18
CA ALA A 319 -0.98 -4.11 -7.15
C ALA A 319 -1.15 -2.79 -7.94
N LEU A 320 -1.00 -1.64 -7.27
CA LEU A 320 -1.06 -0.33 -7.91
C LEU A 320 0.06 -0.17 -8.93
N ARG A 321 1.29 -0.56 -8.60
CA ARG A 321 2.43 -0.51 -9.53
C ARG A 321 2.26 -1.47 -10.71
N LEU A 322 1.75 -2.68 -10.47
CA LEU A 322 1.44 -3.64 -11.54
C LEU A 322 0.31 -3.15 -12.45
N SER A 323 -0.69 -2.43 -11.92
CA SER A 323 -1.73 -1.79 -12.75
C SER A 323 -1.17 -0.71 -13.68
N GLN A 324 -0.16 0.05 -13.23
CA GLN A 324 0.56 1.00 -14.07
C GLN A 324 1.34 0.30 -15.19
N ALA A 325 2.00 -0.82 -14.87
CA ALA A 325 2.64 -1.65 -15.88
C ALA A 325 1.62 -2.23 -16.87
N ALA A 326 0.42 -2.58 -16.42
CA ALA A 326 -0.68 -3.01 -17.30
C ALA A 326 -1.24 -1.87 -18.16
N GLY A 327 -0.97 -0.60 -17.84
CA GLY A 327 -1.66 0.55 -18.42
C GLY A 327 -3.15 0.63 -18.08
N ASP A 328 -3.59 -0.13 -17.06
CA ASP A 328 -5.00 -0.22 -16.66
C ASP A 328 -5.28 0.79 -15.55
N ARG A 329 -5.65 2.01 -15.96
CA ARG A 329 -5.99 3.09 -15.02
C ARG A 329 -7.22 2.75 -14.19
N ALA A 330 -8.23 2.09 -14.77
CA ALA A 330 -9.45 1.73 -14.06
C ALA A 330 -9.15 0.77 -12.89
N LEU A 331 -8.32 -0.25 -13.13
CA LEU A 331 -7.86 -1.15 -12.08
C LEU A 331 -7.01 -0.42 -11.03
N GLY A 332 -6.11 0.48 -11.44
CA GLY A 332 -5.34 1.28 -10.48
C GLY A 332 -6.22 2.17 -9.59
N GLY A 333 -7.26 2.80 -10.16
CA GLY A 333 -8.28 3.52 -9.42
C GLY A 333 -9.04 2.61 -8.44
N TYR A 334 -9.35 1.37 -8.83
CA TYR A 334 -9.95 0.40 -7.93
C TYR A 334 -9.01 -0.02 -6.79
N VAL A 335 -7.72 -0.20 -7.05
CA VAL A 335 -6.73 -0.45 -5.99
C VAL A 335 -6.72 0.70 -4.97
N LEU A 336 -6.73 1.95 -5.43
CA LEU A 336 -6.82 3.12 -4.55
C LEU A 336 -8.14 3.17 -3.75
N VAL A 337 -9.27 2.75 -4.34
CA VAL A 337 -10.53 2.58 -3.60
C VAL A 337 -10.39 1.53 -2.50
N THR A 338 -9.73 0.39 -2.75
CA THR A 338 -9.51 -0.62 -1.70
C THR A 338 -8.58 -0.12 -0.59
N MET A 339 -7.57 0.70 -0.91
CA MET A 339 -6.73 1.38 0.08
C MET A 339 -7.55 2.40 0.89
N SER A 340 -8.46 3.12 0.24
CA SER A 340 -9.38 4.05 0.90
C SER A 340 -10.32 3.33 1.88
N GLN A 341 -10.88 2.19 1.50
CA GLN A 341 -11.70 1.34 2.38
C GLN A 341 -10.91 0.82 3.58
N GLN A 342 -9.64 0.43 3.39
CA GLN A 342 -8.75 0.06 4.49
C GLN A 342 -8.51 1.26 5.44
N ALA A 343 -8.26 2.45 4.89
CA ALA A 343 -8.06 3.67 5.67
C ALA A 343 -9.31 4.04 6.49
N VAL A 344 -10.52 3.96 5.90
CA VAL A 344 -11.79 4.17 6.63
C VAL A 344 -11.92 3.20 7.79
N HIS A 345 -11.66 1.91 7.56
CA HIS A 345 -11.77 0.87 8.59
C HIS A 345 -10.83 1.12 9.76
N LEU A 346 -9.66 1.71 9.51
CA LEU A 346 -8.64 2.03 10.51
C LEU A 346 -8.79 3.44 11.12
N GLY A 347 -9.82 4.21 10.75
CA GLY A 347 -10.04 5.53 11.33
C GLY A 347 -9.29 6.68 10.63
N HIS A 348 -8.68 6.45 9.47
CA HIS A 348 -7.90 7.42 8.71
C HIS A 348 -8.73 8.10 7.62
N GLY A 349 -9.70 8.92 8.03
CA GLY A 349 -10.67 9.54 7.11
C GLY A 349 -10.07 10.52 6.10
N ARG A 350 -9.02 11.26 6.47
CA ARG A 350 -8.35 12.21 5.56
C ARG A 350 -7.65 11.49 4.42
N GLU A 351 -6.89 10.45 4.74
CA GLU A 351 -6.20 9.59 3.79
C GLU A 351 -7.19 8.85 2.90
N ALA A 352 -8.31 8.38 3.46
CA ALA A 352 -9.38 7.76 2.68
C ALA A 352 -9.95 8.69 1.61
N VAL A 353 -10.26 9.95 1.96
CA VAL A 353 -10.74 10.97 1.01
C VAL A 353 -9.68 11.26 -0.05
N GLN A 354 -8.42 11.42 0.35
CA GLN A 354 -7.33 11.67 -0.59
C GLN A 354 -7.19 10.55 -1.62
N LEU A 355 -7.17 9.29 -1.17
CA LEU A 355 -7.07 8.12 -2.05
C LEU A 355 -8.25 8.03 -3.02
N ALA A 356 -9.47 8.27 -2.57
CA ALA A 356 -10.66 8.27 -3.42
C ALA A 356 -10.61 9.38 -4.48
N ARG A 357 -10.10 10.57 -4.12
CA ARG A 357 -9.93 11.67 -5.09
C ARG A 357 -8.82 11.41 -6.09
N VAL A 358 -7.70 10.84 -5.65
CA VAL A 358 -6.62 10.41 -6.55
C VAL A 358 -7.13 9.36 -7.53
N ALA A 359 -7.96 8.42 -7.07
CA ALA A 359 -8.60 7.44 -7.94
C ALA A 359 -9.46 8.13 -9.02
N GLN A 360 -10.35 9.04 -8.63
CA GLN A 360 -11.21 9.80 -9.56
C GLN A 360 -10.39 10.58 -10.59
N GLN A 361 -9.31 11.25 -10.16
CA GLN A 361 -8.44 12.01 -11.05
C GLN A 361 -7.66 11.11 -12.01
N GLY A 362 -7.15 9.97 -11.54
CA GLY A 362 -6.26 9.12 -12.31
C GLY A 362 -6.95 8.23 -13.34
N VAL A 363 -8.24 7.96 -13.18
CA VAL A 363 -9.03 7.16 -14.16
C VAL A 363 -9.65 8.00 -15.28
N GLY A 364 -9.85 9.30 -15.06
CA GLY A 364 -10.52 10.19 -16.02
C GLY A 364 -12.01 9.87 -16.20
N THR A 365 -12.62 10.45 -17.23
CA THR A 365 -14.09 10.38 -17.45
C THR A 365 -14.55 9.17 -18.27
N ALA A 366 -13.63 8.37 -18.80
CA ALA A 366 -13.93 7.26 -19.72
C ALA A 366 -14.30 5.95 -19.02
N VAL A 367 -14.30 5.91 -17.67
CA VAL A 367 -14.66 4.70 -16.93
C VAL A 367 -16.19 4.50 -16.86
N PRO A 368 -16.66 3.24 -16.79
CA PRO A 368 -18.09 2.95 -16.67
C PRO A 368 -18.74 3.68 -15.48
N PRO A 369 -20.02 4.11 -15.59
CA PRO A 369 -20.70 4.86 -14.53
C PRO A 369 -20.71 4.14 -13.16
N VAL A 370 -20.78 2.80 -13.16
CA VAL A 370 -20.66 1.97 -11.94
C VAL A 370 -19.33 2.19 -11.22
N VAL A 371 -18.23 2.30 -11.97
CA VAL A 371 -16.89 2.56 -11.40
C VAL A 371 -16.81 3.98 -10.83
N GLN A 372 -17.42 4.96 -11.50
CA GLN A 372 -17.53 6.33 -10.98
C GLN A 372 -18.33 6.36 -9.67
N SER A 373 -19.45 5.63 -9.62
CA SER A 373 -20.28 5.50 -8.42
C SER A 373 -19.49 4.93 -7.24
N LEU A 374 -18.75 3.84 -7.47
CA LEU A 374 -17.87 3.23 -6.47
C LEU A 374 -16.86 4.22 -5.89
N MET A 375 -16.23 5.04 -6.74
CA MET A 375 -15.24 6.02 -6.29
C MET A 375 -15.86 7.17 -5.47
N HIS A 376 -17.03 7.65 -5.86
CA HIS A 376 -17.77 8.65 -5.09
C HIS A 376 -18.26 8.10 -3.75
N ALA A 377 -18.70 6.84 -3.71
CA ALA A 377 -19.06 6.17 -2.46
C ALA A 377 -17.84 6.03 -1.52
N ALA A 378 -16.66 5.70 -2.05
CA ALA A 378 -15.42 5.66 -1.27
C ALA A 378 -15.06 7.04 -0.67
N GLU A 379 -15.19 8.12 -1.45
CA GLU A 379 -15.02 9.49 -0.94
C GLU A 379 -16.04 9.84 0.16
N ALA A 380 -17.30 9.46 -0.04
CA ALA A 380 -18.36 9.68 0.94
C ALA A 380 -18.07 9.00 2.29
N ARG A 381 -17.55 7.76 2.26
CA ARG A 381 -17.15 7.01 3.46
C ARG A 381 -16.06 7.72 4.25
N GLY A 382 -15.07 8.29 3.55
CA GLY A 382 -14.03 9.11 4.18
C GLY A 382 -14.60 10.36 4.86
N HIS A 383 -15.53 11.07 4.20
CA HIS A 383 -16.21 12.24 4.80
C HIS A 383 -17.14 11.88 5.96
N GLY A 384 -17.86 10.76 5.88
CA GLY A 384 -18.73 10.28 6.95
C GLY A 384 -17.94 10.02 8.23
N LEU A 385 -16.78 9.38 8.11
CA LEU A 385 -15.86 9.16 9.23
C LEU A 385 -15.30 10.46 9.84
N LEU A 386 -15.12 11.51 9.03
CA LEU A 386 -14.68 12.83 9.49
C LEU A 386 -15.80 13.66 10.13
N GLY A 387 -17.06 13.19 10.10
CA GLY A 387 -18.21 13.97 10.56
C GLY A 387 -18.62 15.11 9.61
N ASP A 388 -18.06 15.17 8.39
CA ASP A 388 -18.38 16.21 7.42
C ASP A 388 -19.66 15.85 6.66
N VAL A 389 -20.79 16.22 7.25
CA VAL A 389 -22.14 15.95 6.70
C VAL A 389 -22.27 16.48 5.28
N ARG A 390 -21.84 17.72 5.01
CA ARG A 390 -22.06 18.37 3.71
C ARG A 390 -21.28 17.67 2.60
N SER A 391 -20.00 17.40 2.81
CA SER A 391 -19.18 16.73 1.81
C SER A 391 -19.59 15.27 1.62
N CYS A 392 -19.96 14.59 2.70
CA CYS A 392 -20.48 13.22 2.65
C CYS A 392 -21.75 13.14 1.79
N THR A 393 -22.77 13.95 2.09
CA THR A 393 -24.02 13.98 1.31
C THR A 393 -23.78 14.34 -0.15
N THR A 394 -22.89 15.30 -0.42
CA THR A 394 -22.53 15.68 -1.80
C THR A 394 -21.93 14.50 -2.57
N ALA A 395 -21.02 13.76 -1.96
CA ALA A 395 -20.41 12.58 -2.57
C ALA A 395 -21.41 11.43 -2.75
N LEU A 396 -22.30 11.19 -1.78
CA LEU A 396 -23.38 10.20 -1.90
C LEU A 396 -24.33 10.49 -3.07
N VAL A 397 -24.74 11.75 -3.23
CA VAL A 397 -25.58 12.17 -4.37
C VAL A 397 -24.88 11.93 -5.72
N ARG A 398 -23.56 12.18 -5.79
CA ARG A 398 -22.77 11.87 -7.00
C ARG A 398 -22.71 10.37 -7.26
N ALA A 399 -22.52 9.56 -6.21
CA ALA A 399 -22.50 8.11 -6.32
C ALA A 399 -23.83 7.56 -6.84
N GLU A 400 -24.96 8.00 -6.28
CA GLU A 400 -26.29 7.59 -6.72
C GLU A 400 -26.59 7.98 -8.17
N ARG A 401 -26.27 9.23 -8.56
CA ARG A 401 -26.44 9.68 -9.95
C ARG A 401 -25.61 8.87 -10.93
N ALA A 402 -24.36 8.56 -10.58
CA ALA A 402 -23.49 7.76 -11.43
C ALA A 402 -24.01 6.32 -11.59
N LEU A 403 -24.54 5.71 -10.52
CA LEU A 403 -25.13 4.38 -10.62
C LEU A 403 -26.41 4.38 -11.45
N ALA A 404 -27.26 5.39 -11.28
CA ALA A 404 -28.50 5.55 -12.06
C ALA A 404 -28.25 5.76 -13.56
N ALA A 405 -27.05 6.23 -13.93
CA ALA A 405 -26.64 6.40 -15.33
C ALA A 405 -26.11 5.09 -15.97
N ALA A 406 -25.88 4.02 -15.20
CA ALA A 406 -25.44 2.74 -15.73
C ALA A 406 -26.56 2.04 -16.52
N ARG A 407 -26.22 1.42 -17.66
CA ARG A 407 -27.20 0.73 -18.51
C ARG A 407 -27.07 -0.78 -18.40
N THR A 408 -28.21 -1.46 -18.51
CA THR A 408 -28.22 -2.93 -18.61
C THR A 408 -27.46 -3.36 -19.86
N GLY A 409 -26.44 -4.21 -19.67
CA GLY A 409 -25.59 -4.70 -20.76
C GLY A 409 -24.26 -3.96 -20.94
N ASP A 410 -23.99 -2.89 -20.17
CA ASP A 410 -22.65 -2.28 -20.16
C ASP A 410 -21.60 -3.33 -19.75
N GLU A 411 -20.50 -3.42 -20.50
CA GLU A 411 -19.41 -4.34 -20.17
C GLU A 411 -18.66 -3.83 -18.94
N LEU A 412 -18.75 -4.57 -17.84
CA LEU A 412 -18.09 -4.24 -16.58
C LEU A 412 -16.87 -5.12 -16.34
N PRO A 413 -15.74 -4.54 -15.90
CA PRO A 413 -14.63 -5.30 -15.33
C PRO A 413 -15.16 -6.23 -14.23
N SER A 414 -14.65 -7.46 -14.15
CA SER A 414 -15.17 -8.47 -13.19
C SER A 414 -15.14 -7.97 -11.75
N TRP A 415 -14.10 -7.22 -11.38
CA TRP A 415 -13.94 -6.63 -10.07
C TRP A 415 -14.96 -5.52 -9.75
N ALA A 416 -15.64 -4.92 -10.73
CA ALA A 416 -16.65 -3.88 -10.51
C ALA A 416 -18.07 -4.46 -10.33
N ARG A 417 -18.29 -5.73 -10.71
CA ARG A 417 -19.62 -6.35 -10.78
C ARG A 417 -20.33 -6.49 -9.43
N TYR A 418 -19.58 -6.49 -8.32
CA TYR A 418 -20.17 -6.53 -6.99
C TYR A 418 -20.85 -5.21 -6.59
N PHE A 419 -20.54 -4.12 -7.29
CA PHE A 419 -21.04 -2.79 -6.96
C PHE A 419 -22.37 -2.52 -7.66
N ASP A 420 -23.45 -2.83 -6.96
CA ASP A 420 -24.83 -2.67 -7.41
C ASP A 420 -25.63 -1.76 -6.45
N GLU A 421 -26.95 -1.69 -6.63
CA GLU A 421 -27.83 -0.91 -5.75
C GLU A 421 -27.79 -1.40 -4.29
N ALA A 422 -27.59 -2.71 -4.08
CA ALA A 422 -27.44 -3.26 -2.74
C ALA A 422 -26.14 -2.78 -2.11
N GLN A 423 -25.03 -2.77 -2.85
CA GLN A 423 -23.75 -2.23 -2.39
C GLN A 423 -23.80 -0.73 -2.14
N LEU A 424 -24.39 0.05 -3.04
CA LEU A 424 -24.53 1.49 -2.82
C LEU A 424 -25.36 1.78 -1.56
N SER A 425 -26.48 1.07 -1.35
CA SER A 425 -27.31 1.24 -0.15
C SER A 425 -26.54 0.93 1.14
N ASP A 426 -25.63 -0.05 1.11
CA ASP A 426 -24.76 -0.37 2.24
C ASP A 426 -23.74 0.73 2.52
N GLU A 427 -23.15 1.34 1.48
CA GLU A 427 -22.25 2.50 1.66
C GLU A 427 -22.99 3.70 2.26
N PHE A 428 -24.23 3.96 1.83
CA PHE A 428 -25.10 4.98 2.45
C PHE A 428 -25.35 4.68 3.92
N ALA A 429 -25.70 3.43 4.25
CA ALA A 429 -25.96 3.02 5.63
C ALA A 429 -24.74 3.25 6.55
N HIS A 430 -23.54 2.91 6.07
CA HIS A 430 -22.31 3.16 6.82
C HIS A 430 -22.03 4.65 7.01
N CYS A 431 -22.19 5.47 5.96
CA CYS A 431 -22.02 6.92 6.06
C CYS A 431 -22.96 7.52 7.10
N TYR A 432 -24.24 7.20 7.03
CA TYR A 432 -25.23 7.73 7.96
C TYR A 432 -25.06 7.21 9.39
N ARG A 433 -24.59 5.97 9.58
CA ARG A 433 -24.19 5.46 10.90
C ARG A 433 -23.06 6.29 11.49
N ASP A 434 -22.04 6.59 10.71
CA ASP A 434 -20.87 7.35 11.18
C ASP A 434 -21.24 8.81 11.48
N LEU A 435 -22.18 9.37 10.72
CA LEU A 435 -22.80 10.69 10.97
C LEU A 435 -23.90 10.68 12.04
N GLN A 436 -24.16 9.53 12.69
CA GLN A 436 -25.18 9.37 13.73
C GLN A 436 -26.62 9.69 13.29
N GLN A 437 -26.91 9.58 11.98
CA GLN A 437 -28.24 9.74 11.40
C GLN A 437 -28.96 8.39 11.38
N TRP A 438 -29.32 7.91 12.57
CA TRP A 438 -29.73 6.53 12.82
C TRP A 438 -30.90 6.04 11.97
N ARG A 439 -31.96 6.85 11.85
CA ARG A 439 -33.15 6.48 11.08
C ARG A 439 -32.82 6.26 9.60
N THR A 440 -32.05 7.16 9.00
CA THR A 440 -31.62 7.07 7.60
C THR A 440 -30.66 5.89 7.40
N ALA A 441 -29.74 5.66 8.35
CA ALA A 441 -28.85 4.51 8.33
C ALA A 441 -29.63 3.18 8.33
N ALA A 442 -30.66 3.06 9.17
CA ALA A 442 -31.49 1.86 9.26
C ALA A 442 -32.23 1.57 7.93
N GLN A 443 -32.86 2.58 7.34
CA GLN A 443 -33.58 2.45 6.06
C GLN A 443 -32.67 1.92 4.94
N HIS A 444 -31.46 2.46 4.81
CA HIS A 444 -30.50 2.03 3.81
C HIS A 444 -29.93 0.64 4.09
N ALA A 445 -29.67 0.31 5.37
CA ALA A 445 -29.19 -1.00 5.75
C ALA A 445 -30.24 -2.10 5.47
N GLU A 446 -31.52 -1.83 5.77
CA GLU A 446 -32.63 -2.73 5.43
C GLU A 446 -32.77 -2.91 3.92
N LYS A 447 -32.68 -1.82 3.15
CA LYS A 447 -32.69 -1.89 1.68
C LYS A 447 -31.57 -2.77 1.14
N SER A 448 -30.34 -2.57 1.62
CA SER A 448 -29.19 -3.41 1.27
C SER A 448 -29.43 -4.88 1.59
N LEU A 449 -29.90 -5.20 2.81
CA LEU A 449 -30.13 -6.59 3.24
C LEU A 449 -31.24 -7.29 2.44
N ARG A 450 -32.26 -6.57 1.96
CA ARG A 450 -33.31 -7.11 1.09
C ARG A 450 -32.79 -7.42 -0.32
N LEU A 451 -31.97 -6.53 -0.89
CA LEU A 451 -31.48 -6.66 -2.26
C LEU A 451 -30.27 -7.61 -2.38
N ARG A 452 -29.44 -7.70 -1.34
CA ARG A 452 -28.17 -8.41 -1.41
C ARG A 452 -28.33 -9.93 -1.38
N SER A 453 -27.78 -10.60 -2.39
CA SER A 453 -27.71 -12.07 -2.47
C SER A 453 -27.08 -12.70 -1.21
N PRO A 454 -27.60 -13.84 -0.72
CA PRO A 454 -26.99 -14.62 0.37
C PRO A 454 -25.53 -15.03 0.12
N ALA A 455 -25.09 -15.09 -1.15
CA ALA A 455 -23.69 -15.40 -1.50
C ALA A 455 -22.68 -14.38 -0.94
N TYR A 456 -23.12 -13.16 -0.65
CA TYR A 456 -22.31 -12.11 -0.01
C TYR A 456 -22.44 -12.17 1.53
N ALA A 457 -22.28 -13.35 2.11
CA ALA A 457 -22.52 -13.63 3.52
C ALA A 457 -21.77 -12.65 4.45
N ARG A 458 -20.47 -12.42 4.19
CA ARG A 458 -19.65 -11.49 4.98
C ARG A 458 -20.20 -10.06 4.97
N SER A 459 -20.51 -9.52 3.79
CA SER A 459 -21.00 -8.15 3.68
C SER A 459 -22.39 -7.99 4.30
N ARG A 460 -23.22 -9.05 4.27
CA ARG A 460 -24.51 -9.07 4.98
C ARG A 460 -24.34 -9.00 6.50
N ILE A 461 -23.27 -9.58 7.07
CA ILE A 461 -22.94 -9.43 8.49
C ILE A 461 -22.59 -7.99 8.82
N PHE A 462 -21.73 -7.34 8.02
CA PHE A 462 -21.39 -5.93 8.23
C PHE A 462 -22.65 -5.06 8.21
N CYS A 463 -23.50 -5.23 7.19
CA CYS A 463 -24.74 -4.48 7.05
C CYS A 463 -25.73 -4.75 8.21
N ARG A 464 -25.81 -5.99 8.73
CA ARG A 464 -26.64 -6.31 9.89
C ARG A 464 -26.14 -5.63 11.16
N LEU A 465 -24.82 -5.55 11.38
CA LEU A 465 -24.24 -4.85 12.53
C LEU A 465 -24.37 -3.32 12.41
N VAL A 466 -24.34 -2.77 11.20
CA VAL A 466 -24.70 -1.37 10.94
C VAL A 466 -26.15 -1.11 11.31
N LEU A 467 -27.08 -1.98 10.88
CA LEU A 467 -28.50 -1.88 11.23
C LEU A 467 -28.72 -2.02 12.74
N ALA A 468 -28.11 -2.99 13.39
CA ALA A 468 -28.15 -3.14 14.85
C ALA A 468 -27.64 -1.89 15.57
N THR A 469 -26.55 -1.29 15.09
CA THR A 469 -26.02 -0.03 15.63
C THR A 469 -27.01 1.13 15.45
N ALA A 470 -27.66 1.22 14.29
CA ALA A 470 -28.68 2.24 14.03
C ALA A 470 -29.91 2.05 14.93
N ARG A 471 -30.38 0.82 15.13
CA ARG A 471 -31.47 0.47 16.06
C ARG A 471 -31.12 0.84 17.50
N LEU A 472 -29.91 0.52 17.95
CA LEU A 472 -29.41 0.95 19.24
C LEU A 472 -29.44 2.48 19.41
N GLY A 473 -29.00 3.22 18.38
CA GLY A 473 -29.05 4.69 18.37
C GLY A 473 -30.45 5.30 18.40
N MET A 474 -31.48 4.55 18.00
CA MET A 474 -32.89 4.94 18.11
C MET A 474 -33.53 4.55 19.45
N GLY A 475 -32.83 3.80 20.30
CA GLY A 475 -33.32 3.29 21.58
C GLY A 475 -33.92 1.88 21.51
N ASP A 476 -33.91 1.23 20.35
CA ASP A 476 -34.47 -0.11 20.13
C ASP A 476 -33.49 -1.21 20.62
N LEU A 477 -33.22 -1.25 21.92
CA LEU A 477 -32.17 -2.09 22.52
C LEU A 477 -32.38 -3.59 22.27
N ASP A 478 -33.60 -4.09 22.45
CA ASP A 478 -33.95 -5.50 22.27
C ASP A 478 -33.72 -5.98 20.84
N GLU A 479 -34.19 -5.21 19.86
CA GLU A 479 -33.99 -5.50 18.44
C GLU A 479 -32.50 -5.43 18.07
N ALA A 480 -31.80 -4.39 18.52
CA ALA A 480 -30.38 -4.22 18.26
C ALA A 480 -29.54 -5.42 18.76
N CYS A 481 -29.75 -5.85 20.01
CA CYS A 481 -29.03 -6.99 20.58
C CYS A 481 -29.38 -8.32 19.92
N THR A 482 -30.64 -8.52 19.53
CA THR A 482 -31.07 -9.72 18.79
C THR A 482 -30.35 -9.81 17.45
N MET A 483 -30.38 -8.73 16.67
CA MET A 483 -29.70 -8.66 15.38
C MET A 483 -28.19 -8.82 15.49
N ALA A 484 -27.57 -8.22 16.50
CA ALA A 484 -26.14 -8.36 16.75
C ALA A 484 -25.76 -9.79 17.18
N THR A 485 -26.62 -10.47 17.93
CA THR A 485 -26.43 -11.88 18.31
C THR A 485 -26.47 -12.80 17.08
N ASP A 486 -27.42 -12.60 16.18
CA ASP A 486 -27.49 -13.37 14.93
C ASP A 486 -26.31 -13.08 14.00
N ALA A 487 -25.86 -11.82 13.95
CA ALA A 487 -24.65 -11.45 13.23
C ALA A 487 -23.39 -12.11 13.83
N LEU A 488 -23.28 -12.17 15.17
CA LEU A 488 -22.19 -12.84 15.88
C LEU A 488 -22.15 -14.34 15.57
N ARG A 489 -23.29 -15.03 15.61
CA ARG A 489 -23.36 -16.47 15.26
C ARG A 489 -22.86 -16.72 13.85
N ALA A 490 -23.37 -15.96 12.88
CA ALA A 490 -22.91 -16.05 11.49
C ALA A 490 -21.42 -15.67 11.33
N ALA A 491 -20.90 -14.74 12.14
CA ALA A 491 -19.49 -14.35 12.12
C ALA A 491 -18.58 -15.46 12.66
N GLY A 492 -19.08 -16.27 13.60
CA GLY A 492 -18.35 -17.44 14.13
C GLY A 492 -18.14 -18.55 13.09
N GLU A 493 -18.96 -18.60 12.04
CA GLU A 493 -18.85 -19.60 10.96
C GLU A 493 -17.84 -19.18 9.86
N MET A 494 -17.26 -17.98 9.94
CA MET A 494 -16.35 -17.45 8.91
C MET A 494 -14.96 -17.12 9.41
N ARG A 495 -14.00 -17.11 8.48
CA ARG A 495 -12.61 -16.70 8.74
C ARG A 495 -12.41 -15.24 8.36
N SER A 496 -13.08 -14.34 9.07
CA SER A 496 -12.98 -12.88 8.91
C SER A 496 -12.77 -12.19 10.26
N ALA A 497 -11.61 -11.60 10.47
CA ALA A 497 -11.34 -10.78 11.65
C ALA A 497 -12.17 -9.49 11.61
N ARG A 498 -12.41 -8.93 10.42
CA ARG A 498 -13.25 -7.73 10.24
C ARG A 498 -14.68 -7.94 10.74
N SER A 499 -15.29 -9.10 10.49
CA SER A 499 -16.63 -9.40 11.02
C SER A 499 -16.67 -9.35 12.54
N LEU A 500 -15.65 -9.92 13.19
CA LEU A 500 -15.51 -9.87 14.65
C LEU A 500 -15.23 -8.45 15.15
N GLU A 501 -14.54 -7.61 14.39
CA GLU A 501 -14.33 -6.20 14.74
C GLU A 501 -15.61 -5.38 14.71
N TYR A 502 -16.53 -5.63 13.77
CA TYR A 502 -17.87 -5.01 13.80
C TYR A 502 -18.65 -5.43 15.04
N VAL A 503 -18.55 -6.69 15.46
CA VAL A 503 -19.17 -7.18 16.71
C VAL A 503 -18.56 -6.46 17.92
N ARG A 504 -17.23 -6.33 17.96
CA ARG A 504 -16.53 -5.61 19.03
C ARG A 504 -16.90 -4.12 19.06
N ASP A 505 -17.10 -3.50 17.90
CA ASP A 505 -17.58 -2.10 17.84
C ASP A 505 -18.98 -1.95 18.42
N PHE A 506 -19.89 -2.84 18.03
CA PHE A 506 -21.24 -2.87 18.62
C PHE A 506 -21.20 -3.10 20.13
N HIS A 507 -20.38 -4.06 20.61
CA HIS A 507 -20.17 -4.29 22.03
C HIS A 507 -19.68 -3.04 22.77
N ARG A 508 -18.71 -2.29 22.22
CA ARG A 508 -18.26 -1.04 22.83
C ARG A 508 -19.41 -0.03 22.98
N ARG A 509 -20.29 0.07 21.99
CA ARG A 509 -21.46 0.95 22.00
C ARG A 509 -22.54 0.53 22.99
N LEU A 510 -22.58 -0.74 23.39
CA LEU A 510 -23.47 -1.25 24.44
C LEU A 510 -23.04 -0.88 25.86
N THR A 511 -21.86 -0.27 26.06
CA THR A 511 -21.36 0.09 27.40
C THR A 511 -22.37 0.86 28.27
N PRO A 512 -23.17 1.82 27.76
CA PRO A 512 -24.20 2.50 28.54
C PRO A 512 -25.35 1.59 29.02
N TYR A 513 -25.52 0.41 28.41
CA TYR A 513 -26.66 -0.50 28.61
C TYR A 513 -26.29 -1.79 29.36
N ARG A 514 -25.09 -1.90 29.94
CA ARG A 514 -24.60 -3.12 30.64
C ARG A 514 -25.52 -3.67 31.73
N GLY A 515 -26.38 -2.84 32.30
CA GLY A 515 -27.38 -3.26 33.29
C GLY A 515 -28.60 -3.99 32.70
N SER A 516 -28.83 -3.90 31.39
CA SER A 516 -29.97 -4.52 30.73
C SER A 516 -29.79 -6.05 30.59
N PRO A 517 -30.82 -6.86 30.86
CA PRO A 517 -30.78 -8.31 30.64
C PRO A 517 -30.38 -8.69 29.22
N VAL A 518 -30.86 -7.95 28.22
CA VAL A 518 -30.60 -8.25 26.80
C VAL A 518 -29.15 -7.94 26.42
N ALA A 519 -28.61 -6.82 26.92
CA ALA A 519 -27.20 -6.50 26.73
C ALA A 519 -26.28 -7.56 27.37
N ARG A 520 -26.62 -8.02 28.58
CA ARG A 520 -25.90 -9.10 29.26
C ARG A 520 -25.94 -10.42 28.50
N ALA A 521 -27.09 -10.78 27.92
CA ALA A 521 -27.22 -12.00 27.12
C ALA A 521 -26.35 -11.96 25.85
N PHE A 522 -26.29 -10.80 25.19
CA PHE A 522 -25.36 -10.59 24.07
C PHE A 522 -23.90 -10.71 24.52
N GLU A 523 -23.52 -10.05 25.63
CA GLU A 523 -22.15 -10.11 26.17
C GLU A 523 -21.74 -11.54 26.54
N GLU A 524 -22.65 -12.32 27.14
CA GLU A 524 -22.41 -13.72 27.46
C GLU A 524 -22.16 -14.54 26.20
N THR A 525 -22.99 -14.37 25.16
CA THR A 525 -22.81 -15.05 23.87
C THR A 525 -21.48 -14.66 23.22
N ALA A 526 -21.13 -13.36 23.25
CA ALA A 526 -19.88 -12.85 22.70
C ALA A 526 -18.64 -13.38 23.44
N ARG A 527 -18.73 -13.54 24.77
CA ARG A 527 -17.67 -14.14 25.60
C ARG A 527 -17.52 -15.64 25.34
N GLN A 528 -18.64 -16.37 25.22
CA GLN A 528 -18.63 -17.80 24.87
C GLN A 528 -18.01 -18.04 23.49
N ALA A 529 -18.22 -17.12 22.54
CA ALA A 529 -17.61 -17.15 21.22
C ALA A 529 -16.14 -16.67 21.19
N GLY A 530 -15.56 -16.24 22.31
CA GLY A 530 -14.18 -15.75 22.40
C GLY A 530 -13.91 -14.44 21.65
N VAL A 531 -14.96 -13.63 21.42
CA VAL A 531 -14.85 -12.37 20.66
C VAL A 531 -14.44 -11.20 21.55
N ILE A 532 -14.89 -11.20 22.81
CA ILE A 532 -14.67 -10.16 23.82
C ILE A 532 -14.08 -10.70 25.11
#